data_AF-F0H0D3-F1
#
_entry.id   AF-F0H0D3-F1
#
_cell.length_a   1.000
_cell.length_b   1.000
_cell.length_c   1.000
_cell.angle_alpha   90.00
_cell.angle_beta   90.00
_cell.angle_gamma   90.00
#
_symmetry.space_group_name_H-M   'P 1'
#
loop_
_entity.id
_entity.type
_entity.pdbx_description
1 polymer ?
#
loop_
_entity_poly.entity_id
_entity_poly.type
_entity_poly.pdbx_seq_one_letter_code
_entity_poly.pdbx_strand_id
1 'polypeptide(L)' 'MIDDKFKNLNTWSMFIISSDEKIDKNIRRKVSKKRKLYNGGEKVDLYQYFGKKPKKDR' A
#
# COMPACT_ATOMS: atom_id res chain seq x y z
N MET A 1 4.56 -9.35 10.60
CA MET A 1 3.46 -8.36 10.83
C MET A 1 3.16 -7.64 9.52
N ILE A 2 1.91 -7.59 9.03
CA ILE A 2 1.48 -7.11 7.70
C ILE A 2 2.15 -7.81 6.49
N ASP A 3 3.45 -7.62 6.23
CA ASP A 3 4.13 -8.16 5.04
C ASP A 3 3.99 -9.68 4.93
N ASP A 4 4.14 -10.42 6.03
CA ASP A 4 3.97 -11.89 6.06
C ASP A 4 2.56 -12.34 5.63
N LYS A 5 1.52 -11.57 5.98
CA LYS A 5 0.13 -11.89 5.62
C LYS A 5 -0.13 -11.64 4.13
N PHE A 6 0.53 -10.64 3.53
CA PHE A 6 0.35 -10.27 2.12
C PHE A 6 1.40 -10.87 1.18
N LYS A 7 2.37 -11.63 1.71
CA LYS A 7 3.48 -12.23 0.95
C LYS A 7 3.02 -13.08 -0.23
N ASN A 8 1.94 -13.85 -0.05
CA ASN A 8 1.42 -14.76 -1.08
C ASN A 8 0.22 -14.17 -1.87
N LEU A 9 -0.23 -12.96 -1.54
CA LEU A 9 -1.42 -12.33 -2.13
C LEU A 9 -1.05 -11.38 -3.27
N ASN A 10 -0.33 -11.89 -4.27
CA ASN A 10 0.38 -11.09 -5.29
C ASN A 10 -0.57 -10.29 -6.20
N THR A 11 -1.80 -10.77 -6.36
CA THR A 11 -2.86 -10.16 -7.18
C THR A 11 -3.75 -9.21 -6.38
N TRP A 12 -3.64 -9.21 -5.06
CA TRP A 12 -4.45 -8.36 -4.19
C TRP A 12 -3.80 -6.99 -4.04
N SER A 13 -4.65 -5.97 -4.08
CA SER A 13 -4.25 -4.61 -3.76
C SER A 13 -4.36 -4.37 -2.26
N MET A 14 -3.43 -3.60 -1.70
CA MET A 14 -3.39 -3.23 -0.29
C MET A 14 -3.49 -1.71 -0.16
N PHE A 15 -4.33 -1.25 0.76
CA PHE A 15 -4.58 0.16 1.03
C PHE A 15 -4.39 0.41 2.53
N ILE A 16 -3.52 1.34 2.88
CA ILE A 16 -3.19 1.65 4.27
C ILE A 16 -3.30 3.16 4.46
N ILE A 17 -4.03 3.59 5.49
CA ILE A 17 -4.05 4.98 5.96
C ILE A 17 -3.20 5.04 7.22
N SER A 18 -2.21 5.92 7.25
CA SER A 18 -1.32 6.09 8.42
C SER A 18 -0.74 7.49 8.47
N SER A 19 -0.51 8.03 9.67
CA SER A 19 0.32 9.22 9.89
C SER A 19 1.82 8.90 9.92
N ASP A 20 2.21 7.63 10.00
CA ASP A 20 3.61 7.21 9.93
C ASP A 20 4.15 7.36 8.49
N GLU A 21 5.05 8.33 8.30
CA GLU A 21 5.70 8.59 7.02
C GLU A 21 6.72 7.51 6.61
N LYS A 22 7.14 6.64 7.54
CA LYS A 22 8.14 5.58 7.33
C LYS A 22 7.54 4.19 7.18
N ILE A 23 6.21 4.05 7.20
CA ILE A 23 5.52 2.74 7.15
C ILE A 23 5.92 1.89 5.94
N ASP A 24 6.24 2.52 4.81
CA ASP A 24 6.67 1.85 3.58
C ASP A 24 7.97 1.05 3.76
N LYS A 25 8.85 1.44 4.69
CA LYS A 25 10.11 0.71 4.96
C LYS A 25 9.89 -0.70 5.48
N ASN A 26 8.73 -0.95 6.09
CA ASN A 26 8.37 -2.24 6.67
C ASN A 26 7.57 -3.12 5.69
N ILE A 27 7.28 -2.63 4.48
CA ILE A 27 6.49 -3.30 3.46
C ILE A 27 7.40 -3.62 2.26
N ARG A 28 7.49 -4.89 1.85
CA ARG A 28 8.38 -5.28 0.73
C ARG A 28 7.88 -4.87 -0.65
N ARG A 29 6.63 -4.41 -0.74
CA ARG A 29 6.04 -3.89 -1.98
C ARG A 29 6.32 -2.40 -2.10
N LYS A 30 6.69 -1.93 -3.29
CA LYS A 30 6.82 -0.50 -3.57
C LYS A 30 5.44 0.16 -3.60
N VAL A 31 5.30 1.32 -2.96
CA VAL A 31 4.06 2.09 -3.05
C VAL A 31 3.74 2.43 -4.51
N SER A 32 2.52 2.14 -4.94
CA SER A 32 2.05 2.44 -6.30
C SER A 32 1.50 3.86 -6.40
N LYS A 33 0.73 4.27 -5.38
CA LYS A 33 0.23 5.64 -5.23
C LYS A 33 0.25 6.04 -3.77
N LYS A 34 0.52 7.32 -3.51
CA LYS A 34 0.43 7.93 -2.19
C LYS A 34 -0.44 9.18 -2.30
N ARG A 35 -1.43 9.32 -1.42
CA ARG A 35 -2.31 10.49 -1.38
C ARG A 35 -2.35 11.04 0.03
N LYS A 36 -2.00 12.32 0.18
CA LYS A 36 -2.20 13.06 1.43
C LYS A 36 -3.68 13.21 1.72
N LEU A 37 -4.07 12.90 2.95
CA LEU A 37 -5.41 13.06 3.50
C LEU A 37 -5.30 13.73 4.88
N TYR A 38 -6.46 14.08 5.43
CA TYR A 38 -6.55 14.52 6.82
C TYR A 38 -7.63 13.70 7.52
N ASN A 39 -7.29 13.11 8.65
CA ASN A 39 -8.23 12.46 9.55
C ASN A 39 -8.59 13.47 10.65
N GLY A 40 -9.62 14.29 10.40
CA GLY A 40 -9.86 15.49 11.19
C GLY A 40 -8.72 16.50 11.00
N GLY A 41 -8.05 16.88 12.09
CA GLY A 41 -6.88 17.78 12.05
C GLY A 41 -5.54 17.10 11.82
N GLU A 42 -5.48 15.77 11.88
CA GLU A 42 -4.23 15.02 11.74
C GLU A 42 -3.93 14.73 10.26
N LYS A 43 -2.72 15.10 9.82
CA LYS A 43 -2.23 14.73 8.49
C LYS A 43 -1.95 13.22 8.46
N VAL A 44 -2.57 12.54 7.51
CA VAL A 44 -2.31 11.13 7.22
C VAL A 44 -2.04 10.96 5.74
N ASP A 45 -1.46 9.83 5.35
CA ASP A 45 -1.30 9.47 3.96
C ASP A 45 -2.00 8.12 3.69
N LEU A 46 -2.73 8.06 2.57
CA LEU A 46 -3.23 6.82 1.99
C LEU A 46 -2.17 6.24 1.05
N TYR A 47 -1.56 5.15 1.49
CA TYR A 47 -0.62 4.32 0.75
C TYR A 47 -1.37 3.23 -0.01
N GLN A 48 -1.13 3.14 -1.31
CA GLN A 48 -1.78 2.18 -2.20
C GLN A 48 -0.74 1.30 -2.86
N TYR A 49 -0.89 -0.01 -2.72
CA TYR A 49 -0.02 -1.03 -3.30
C TYR A 49 -0.89 -1.89 -4.22
N PHE A 50 -0.82 -1.68 -5.53
CA PHE A 50 -1.68 -2.41 -6.45
C PHE A 50 -1.19 -3.84 -6.66
N GLY A 51 -2.14 -4.76 -6.72
CA GLY A 51 -1.88 -6.14 -7.13
C GLY A 51 -1.38 -6.22 -8.57
N LYS A 52 -0.70 -7.32 -8.89
CA LYS A 52 -0.24 -7.58 -10.26
C LYS A 52 -1.44 -7.66 -11.20
N LYS A 53 -1.39 -6.90 -12.29
CA LYS A 53 -2.36 -7.02 -13.39
C LYS A 53 -2.18 -8.37 -14.09
N PRO A 54 -3.27 -8.95 -14.63
CA PRO A 54 -3.15 -10.13 -15.48
C PRO A 54 -2.23 -9.84 -16.66
N LYS A 55 -1.50 -10.87 -17.11
CA LYS A 55 -0.72 -10.76 -18.36
C LYS A 55 -1.73 -10.52 -19.49
N LYS A 56 -1.40 -9.59 -20.39
CA LYS A 56 -2.14 -9.46 -21.64
C LYS A 56 -1.65 -10.57 -22.57
N ASP A 57 -2.56 -11.41 -23.05
CA ASP A 57 -2.27 -12.28 -24.19
C ASP A 57 -2.05 -11.38 -25.41
N ARG A 58 -0.97 -11.65 -26.14
CA ARG A 58 -0.62 -10.95 -27.39
C ARG A 58 -1.24 -11.68 -28.57
#